data_AF-A0A840RIE1-F1
#
_entry.id   AF-A0A840RIE1-F1
#
_cell.length_a   1.000
_cell.length_b   1.000
_cell.length_c   1.000
_cell.angle_alpha   90.00
_cell.angle_beta   90.00
_cell.angle_gamma   90.00
#
_symmetry.space_group_name_H-M   'P 1'
#
loop_
_entity.id
_entity.type
_entity.pdbx_description
1 polymer ?
#
loop_
_entity_poly.entity_id
_entity_poly.type
_entity_poly.pdbx_seq_one_letter_code
_entity_poly.pdbx_strand_id
1 'polypeptide(L)'
;MTIDAVILAGGEGRRMGGQDKGLVVLNGNALVSWVAEALSRQTRPIGQIMVSANRNLADYARFGFPVLHDVYTGFSGPLAGIHAAMLASPANTLLVVPCDVPELPPNLLRDLATALDDHPHAQVAAVKTTDGQTHPAICLLRRSVLTSLVDHIEHKQFKLGDWLNTLSPVWVSFDAPFANLNSPEELAAAAARLGDGNPPQPSANGGLTHFDASGQAHMVGVGAKDETHRIARASGHISMQPATLALIAGGTHKKGDVLGIARIAGIMAAKKTPDLIPLCHAIALTRVTVDFSIDHATSRVHCEASAETVGRTGVEIEALTAVQIALLTIYDMCKAVDRGMVIGDVKLLEKKGGKSGHWMAE
;
A
#
# COMPACT_ATOMS: atom_id res chain seq x y z
N MET A 1 -5.46 1.02 14.27
CA MET A 1 -5.38 -0.34 13.69
C MET A 1 -5.23 -0.19 12.18
N THR A 2 -4.36 -0.99 11.55
CA THR A 2 -4.29 -1.05 10.09
C THR A 2 -5.49 -1.83 9.56
N ILE A 3 -6.16 -1.29 8.53
CA ILE A 3 -7.31 -1.93 7.88
C ILE A 3 -7.00 -2.04 6.39
N ASP A 4 -7.04 -3.26 5.87
CA ASP A 4 -6.95 -3.51 4.43
C ASP A 4 -8.34 -3.81 3.87
N ALA A 5 -8.51 -3.68 2.57
CA ALA A 5 -9.78 -3.96 1.89
C ALA A 5 -9.61 -5.00 0.78
N VAL A 6 -10.64 -5.82 0.58
CA VAL A 6 -10.76 -6.71 -0.58
C VAL A 6 -12.06 -6.43 -1.32
N ILE A 7 -11.95 -6.27 -2.63
CA ILE A 7 -13.08 -6.24 -3.57
C ILE A 7 -13.30 -7.65 -4.10
N LEU A 8 -14.49 -8.21 -3.87
CA LEU A 8 -14.88 -9.52 -4.37
C LEU A 8 -15.41 -9.41 -5.81
N ALA A 9 -14.61 -9.88 -6.76
CA ALA A 9 -14.86 -9.78 -8.20
C ALA A 9 -15.02 -11.15 -8.91
N GLY A 10 -14.94 -12.26 -8.17
CA GLY A 10 -14.99 -13.63 -8.72
C GLY A 10 -16.36 -14.20 -9.11
N GLY A 11 -17.42 -13.39 -9.25
CA GLY A 11 -18.76 -13.88 -9.55
C GLY A 11 -18.90 -14.44 -10.97
N GLU A 12 -19.58 -15.59 -11.15
CA GLU A 12 -19.75 -16.23 -12.47
C GLU A 12 -20.57 -15.41 -13.48
N GLY A 13 -21.27 -14.35 -13.06
CA GLY A 13 -21.98 -13.46 -13.97
C GLY A 13 -23.18 -14.09 -14.69
N ARG A 14 -23.70 -15.23 -14.20
CA ARG A 14 -24.78 -16.01 -14.85
C ARG A 14 -26.01 -15.19 -15.24
N ARG A 15 -26.33 -14.13 -14.48
CA ARG A 15 -27.47 -13.23 -14.74
C ARG A 15 -27.17 -12.12 -15.76
N MET A 16 -25.90 -11.87 -16.07
CA MET A 16 -25.40 -10.89 -17.04
C MET A 16 -24.82 -11.58 -18.29
N GLY A 17 -25.42 -12.70 -18.71
CA GLY A 17 -24.96 -13.45 -19.89
C GLY A 17 -23.55 -14.05 -19.76
N GLY A 18 -23.04 -14.24 -18.53
CA GLY A 18 -21.70 -14.75 -18.28
C GLY A 18 -20.59 -13.69 -18.26
N GLN A 19 -20.94 -12.41 -18.42
CA GLN A 19 -19.98 -11.31 -18.29
C GLN A 19 -19.44 -11.19 -16.87
N ASP A 20 -18.16 -10.81 -16.78
CA ASP A 20 -17.49 -10.56 -15.52
C ASP A 20 -17.96 -9.24 -14.91
N LYS A 21 -18.69 -9.34 -13.79
CA LYS A 21 -19.40 -8.20 -13.20
C LYS A 21 -18.48 -7.04 -12.85
N GLY A 22 -17.31 -7.31 -12.28
CA GLY A 22 -16.39 -6.24 -11.88
C GLY A 22 -15.84 -5.45 -13.07
N LEU A 23 -15.87 -6.02 -14.28
CA LEU A 23 -15.43 -5.39 -15.53
C LEU A 23 -16.56 -4.72 -16.32
N VAL A 24 -17.81 -4.82 -15.85
CA VAL A 24 -18.94 -4.12 -16.48
C VAL A 24 -18.69 -2.62 -16.41
N VAL A 25 -18.90 -1.93 -17.53
CA VAL A 25 -18.62 -0.51 -17.67
C VAL A 25 -19.84 0.32 -17.24
N LEU A 26 -19.60 1.24 -16.32
CA LEU A 26 -20.52 2.26 -15.84
C LEU A 26 -19.87 3.64 -16.07
N ASN A 27 -20.52 4.52 -16.83
CA ASN A 27 -20.00 5.85 -17.19
C ASN A 27 -18.52 5.82 -17.65
N GLY A 28 -18.21 4.88 -18.55
CA GLY A 28 -16.88 4.73 -19.14
C GLY A 28 -15.83 4.01 -18.28
N ASN A 29 -16.16 3.62 -17.04
CA ASN A 29 -15.22 2.96 -16.12
C ASN A 29 -15.78 1.64 -15.57
N ALA A 30 -14.90 0.68 -15.27
CA ALA A 30 -15.32 -0.61 -14.73
C ALA A 30 -15.91 -0.48 -13.31
N LEU A 31 -16.89 -1.32 -12.96
CA LEU A 31 -17.51 -1.30 -11.62
C LEU A 31 -16.47 -1.46 -10.49
N VAL A 32 -15.45 -2.30 -10.68
CA VAL A 32 -14.34 -2.44 -9.72
C VAL A 32 -13.60 -1.13 -9.48
N SER A 33 -13.44 -0.28 -10.49
CA SER A 33 -12.79 1.03 -10.37
C SER A 33 -13.64 2.01 -9.55
N TRP A 34 -14.96 1.98 -9.74
CA TRP A 34 -15.88 2.78 -8.95
C TRP A 34 -15.88 2.38 -7.46
N VAL A 35 -15.90 1.08 -7.18
CA VAL A 35 -15.79 0.57 -5.81
C VAL A 35 -14.44 0.99 -5.19
N ALA A 36 -13.35 0.85 -5.92
CA ALA A 36 -12.03 1.25 -5.45
C ALA A 36 -11.94 2.77 -5.16
N GLU A 37 -12.54 3.61 -6.00
CA GLU A 37 -12.64 5.04 -5.74
C GLU A 37 -13.45 5.32 -4.47
N ALA A 38 -14.60 4.66 -4.29
CA ALA A 38 -15.42 4.80 -3.09
C ALA A 38 -14.69 4.34 -1.81
N LEU A 39 -13.83 3.32 -1.91
CA LEU A 39 -12.92 2.90 -0.84
C LEU A 39 -11.83 3.95 -0.56
N SER A 40 -11.29 4.60 -1.58
CA SER A 40 -10.28 5.67 -1.40
C SER A 40 -10.85 6.93 -0.72
N ARG A 41 -12.16 7.15 -0.83
CA ARG A 41 -12.89 8.27 -0.20
C ARG A 41 -13.33 8.01 1.24
N GLN A 42 -12.97 6.87 1.82
CA GLN A 42 -13.33 6.55 3.20
C GLN A 42 -12.66 7.50 4.19
N THR A 43 -13.42 7.88 5.22
CA THR A 43 -12.97 8.79 6.28
C THR A 43 -11.89 8.20 7.19
N ARG A 44 -11.70 6.87 7.18
CA ARG A 44 -10.54 6.19 7.77
C ARG A 44 -9.63 5.69 6.64
N PRO A 45 -8.30 5.79 6.77
CA PRO A 45 -7.38 5.34 5.74
C PRO A 45 -7.40 3.80 5.62
N ILE A 46 -7.35 3.32 4.37
CA ILE A 46 -7.16 1.91 4.04
C ILE A 46 -5.69 1.71 3.69
N GLY A 47 -5.06 0.68 4.27
CA GLY A 47 -3.64 0.37 4.05
C GLY A 47 -3.37 -0.11 2.62
N GLN A 48 -4.13 -1.10 2.17
CA GLN A 48 -4.13 -1.55 0.77
C GLN A 48 -5.52 -2.01 0.33
N ILE A 49 -5.78 -1.94 -0.97
CA ILE A 49 -6.97 -2.48 -1.64
C ILE A 49 -6.50 -3.64 -2.51
N MET A 50 -7.12 -4.81 -2.34
CA MET A 50 -6.88 -6.02 -3.13
C MET A 50 -8.15 -6.39 -3.89
N VAL A 51 -8.01 -7.13 -4.99
CA VAL A 51 -9.14 -7.65 -5.77
C VAL A 51 -9.08 -9.17 -5.77
N SER A 52 -10.11 -9.85 -5.30
CA SER A 52 -10.24 -11.31 -5.46
C SER A 52 -10.97 -11.62 -6.77
N ALA A 53 -10.29 -12.26 -7.70
CA ALA A 53 -10.83 -12.62 -9.01
C ALA A 53 -10.26 -13.95 -9.50
N ASN A 54 -11.11 -14.75 -10.16
CA ASN A 54 -10.73 -16.06 -10.72
C ASN A 54 -10.70 -16.09 -12.24
N ARG A 55 -11.06 -14.97 -12.89
CA ARG A 55 -11.14 -14.80 -14.35
C ARG A 55 -10.66 -13.41 -14.72
N ASN A 56 -10.31 -13.21 -16.00
CA ASN A 56 -9.90 -11.90 -16.56
C ASN A 56 -8.83 -11.19 -15.72
N LEU A 57 -7.87 -11.97 -15.23
CA LEU A 57 -6.89 -11.55 -14.23
C LEU A 57 -6.02 -10.40 -14.75
N ALA A 58 -5.64 -10.48 -16.03
CA ALA A 58 -4.89 -9.42 -16.69
C ALA A 58 -5.71 -8.11 -16.75
N ASP A 59 -7.02 -8.18 -16.94
CA ASP A 59 -7.89 -7.00 -16.94
C ASP A 59 -8.03 -6.41 -15.54
N TYR A 60 -8.16 -7.26 -14.51
CA TYR A 60 -8.15 -6.79 -13.12
C TYR A 60 -6.80 -6.19 -12.70
N ALA A 61 -5.69 -6.78 -13.14
CA ALA A 61 -4.35 -6.29 -12.85
C ALA A 61 -4.11 -4.88 -13.42
N ARG A 62 -4.78 -4.52 -14.54
CA ARG A 62 -4.71 -3.17 -15.12
C ARG A 62 -5.22 -2.07 -14.20
N PHE A 63 -6.02 -2.39 -13.19
CA PHE A 63 -6.47 -1.40 -12.20
C PHE A 63 -5.42 -1.14 -11.10
N GLY A 64 -4.28 -1.84 -11.12
CA GLY A 64 -3.17 -1.61 -10.19
C GLY A 64 -3.35 -2.17 -8.78
N PHE A 65 -4.40 -2.94 -8.51
CA PHE A 65 -4.57 -3.62 -7.23
C PHE A 65 -3.97 -5.03 -7.27
N PRO A 66 -3.40 -5.54 -6.17
CA PRO A 66 -3.06 -6.96 -6.08
C PRO A 66 -4.27 -7.83 -6.41
N VAL A 67 -4.14 -8.68 -7.42
CA VAL A 67 -5.19 -9.63 -7.82
C VAL A 67 -4.92 -10.95 -7.15
N LEU A 68 -5.87 -11.40 -6.34
CA LEU A 68 -5.78 -12.60 -5.52
C LEU A 68 -6.56 -13.74 -6.16
N HIS A 69 -5.93 -14.91 -6.13
CA HIS A 69 -6.52 -16.18 -6.54
C HIS A 69 -7.08 -16.94 -5.35
N ASP A 70 -8.18 -17.65 -5.58
CA ASP A 70 -8.66 -18.62 -4.61
C ASP A 70 -7.58 -19.71 -4.42
N VAL A 71 -7.20 -19.95 -3.16
CA VAL A 71 -6.15 -20.91 -2.80
C VAL A 71 -6.58 -22.36 -3.06
N TYR A 72 -7.88 -22.63 -2.98
CA TYR A 72 -8.44 -23.97 -3.08
C TYR A 72 -8.97 -24.24 -4.51
N THR A 73 -8.32 -25.16 -5.22
CA THR A 73 -8.75 -25.59 -6.56
C THR A 73 -10.11 -26.29 -6.49
N GLY A 74 -11.12 -25.80 -7.22
CA GLY A 74 -12.49 -26.35 -7.21
C GLY A 74 -13.40 -25.80 -6.12
N PHE A 75 -12.93 -24.84 -5.33
CA PHE A 75 -13.71 -24.10 -4.35
C PHE A 75 -13.88 -22.66 -4.85
N SER A 76 -15.09 -22.31 -5.27
CA SER A 76 -15.40 -20.98 -5.81
C SER A 76 -16.49 -20.31 -4.99
N GLY A 77 -16.22 -19.11 -4.47
CA GLY A 77 -17.23 -18.33 -3.77
C GLY A 77 -16.65 -17.19 -2.93
N PRO A 78 -17.50 -16.32 -2.37
CA PRO A 78 -17.05 -15.16 -1.58
C PRO A 78 -16.10 -15.52 -0.43
N LEU A 79 -16.33 -16.66 0.24
CA LEU A 79 -15.48 -17.14 1.35
C LEU A 79 -14.06 -17.48 0.90
N ALA A 80 -13.90 -17.97 -0.33
CA ALA A 80 -12.60 -18.29 -0.93
C ALA A 80 -11.77 -17.03 -1.11
N GLY A 81 -12.40 -15.99 -1.65
CA GLY A 81 -11.79 -14.69 -1.86
C GLY A 81 -11.44 -13.98 -0.56
N ILE A 82 -12.30 -14.08 0.46
CA ILE A 82 -12.02 -13.56 1.81
C ILE A 82 -10.82 -14.30 2.40
N HIS A 83 -10.76 -15.63 2.29
CA HIS A 83 -9.64 -16.42 2.81
C HIS A 83 -8.32 -16.04 2.13
N ALA A 84 -8.29 -15.96 0.79
CA ALA A 84 -7.13 -15.51 0.04
C ALA A 84 -6.65 -14.11 0.47
N ALA A 85 -7.58 -13.18 0.67
CA ALA A 85 -7.28 -11.83 1.14
C ALA A 85 -6.74 -11.80 2.58
N MET A 86 -7.27 -12.63 3.48
CA MET A 86 -6.75 -12.72 4.84
C MET A 86 -5.34 -13.29 4.91
N LEU A 87 -4.98 -14.20 4.00
CA LEU A 87 -3.63 -14.74 3.90
C LEU A 87 -2.64 -13.72 3.30
N ALA A 88 -3.08 -12.91 2.34
CA ALA A 88 -2.24 -11.91 1.67
C ALA A 88 -2.04 -10.62 2.49
N SER A 89 -3.06 -10.21 3.26
CA SER A 89 -3.00 -9.03 4.10
C SER A 89 -2.27 -9.32 5.43
N PRO A 90 -1.42 -8.42 5.94
CA PRO A 90 -0.91 -8.48 7.32
C PRO A 90 -1.80 -7.74 8.33
N ALA A 91 -2.86 -7.05 7.89
CA ALA A 91 -3.70 -6.22 8.76
C ALA A 91 -4.50 -7.06 9.77
N ASN A 92 -4.81 -6.48 10.93
CA ASN A 92 -5.62 -7.14 11.96
C ASN A 92 -7.12 -7.19 11.59
N THR A 93 -7.53 -6.35 10.66
CA THR A 93 -8.91 -6.23 10.19
C THR A 93 -8.96 -6.10 8.67
N LEU A 94 -9.93 -6.76 8.05
CA LEU A 94 -10.15 -6.77 6.62
C LEU A 94 -11.57 -6.28 6.30
N LEU A 95 -11.67 -5.20 5.52
CA LEU A 95 -12.93 -4.75 4.93
C LEU A 95 -13.22 -5.57 3.68
N VAL A 96 -14.39 -6.17 3.61
CA VAL A 96 -14.87 -6.92 2.44
C VAL A 96 -15.97 -6.12 1.78
N VAL A 97 -15.87 -5.93 0.46
CA VAL A 97 -16.92 -5.30 -0.36
C VAL A 97 -17.10 -6.05 -1.67
N PRO A 98 -18.32 -6.11 -2.25
CA PRO A 98 -18.53 -6.68 -3.57
C PRO A 98 -18.15 -5.67 -4.67
N CYS A 99 -17.82 -6.17 -5.86
CA CYS A 99 -17.48 -5.32 -7.01
C CYS A 99 -18.68 -4.59 -7.63
N ASP A 100 -19.93 -4.96 -7.31
CA ASP A 100 -21.15 -4.44 -7.93
C ASP A 100 -21.92 -3.42 -7.07
N VAL A 101 -21.28 -2.86 -6.04
CA VAL A 101 -21.83 -1.81 -5.18
C VAL A 101 -20.92 -0.57 -5.21
N PRO A 102 -20.97 0.24 -6.29
CA PRO A 102 -20.07 1.38 -6.48
C PRO A 102 -20.35 2.56 -5.53
N GLU A 103 -21.57 2.67 -5.00
CA GLU A 103 -22.01 3.77 -4.14
C GLU A 103 -21.80 3.44 -2.64
N LEU A 104 -20.53 3.34 -2.20
CA LEU A 104 -20.23 3.14 -0.77
C LEU A 104 -20.25 4.49 -0.01
N PRO A 105 -20.94 4.59 1.14
CA PRO A 105 -20.91 5.79 1.97
C PRO A 105 -19.48 6.10 2.47
N PRO A 106 -19.03 7.37 2.52
CA PRO A 106 -17.68 7.74 2.95
C PRO A 106 -17.41 7.45 4.45
N ASN A 107 -18.46 7.29 5.24
CA ASN A 107 -18.41 6.90 6.65
C ASN A 107 -18.47 5.38 6.88
N LEU A 108 -18.62 4.56 5.84
CA LEU A 108 -18.78 3.11 5.96
C LEU A 108 -17.72 2.47 6.86
N LEU A 109 -16.44 2.70 6.54
CA LEU A 109 -15.34 2.09 7.27
C LEU A 109 -15.24 2.60 8.71
N ARG A 110 -15.48 3.89 8.93
CA ARG A 110 -15.48 4.50 10.26
C ARG A 110 -16.54 3.83 11.13
N ASP A 111 -17.77 3.71 10.65
CA ASP A 111 -18.90 3.26 11.46
C ASP A 111 -18.84 1.75 11.72
N LEU A 112 -18.40 0.93 10.74
CA LEU A 112 -18.12 -0.49 10.97
C LEU A 112 -17.00 -0.71 11.99
N ALA A 113 -15.94 0.10 11.92
CA ALA A 113 -14.83 -0.02 12.86
C ALA A 113 -15.22 0.44 14.26
N THR A 114 -15.96 1.55 14.41
CA THR A 114 -16.52 1.97 15.69
C THR A 114 -17.40 0.88 16.31
N ALA A 115 -18.26 0.24 15.51
CA ALA A 115 -19.10 -0.85 16.00
C ALA A 115 -18.29 -2.04 16.54
N LEU A 116 -17.16 -2.39 15.91
CA LEU A 116 -16.23 -3.40 16.44
C LEU A 116 -15.46 -2.93 17.66
N ASP A 117 -15.10 -1.66 17.73
CA ASP A 117 -14.41 -1.06 18.88
C ASP A 117 -15.33 -1.07 20.13
N ASP A 118 -16.62 -0.76 19.94
CA ASP A 118 -17.65 -0.79 20.99
C ASP A 118 -18.05 -2.21 21.43
N HIS A 119 -17.75 -3.23 20.61
CA HIS A 119 -18.03 -4.63 20.90
C HIS A 119 -16.74 -5.47 20.83
N PRO A 120 -15.87 -5.44 21.86
CA PRO A 120 -14.54 -6.05 21.80
C PRO A 120 -14.53 -7.56 21.54
N HIS A 121 -15.61 -8.27 21.89
CA HIS A 121 -15.77 -9.70 21.64
C HIS A 121 -16.33 -10.03 20.25
N ALA A 122 -16.92 -9.05 19.56
CA ALA A 122 -17.41 -9.24 18.21
C ALA A 122 -16.24 -9.41 17.24
N GLN A 123 -16.35 -10.41 16.37
CA GLN A 123 -15.36 -10.67 15.34
C GLN A 123 -15.71 -10.00 14.00
N VAL A 124 -16.96 -9.54 13.87
CA VAL A 124 -17.53 -8.99 12.64
C VAL A 124 -18.47 -7.83 12.93
N ALA A 125 -18.35 -6.79 12.10
CA ALA A 125 -19.42 -5.83 11.87
C ALA A 125 -19.86 -5.93 10.41
N ALA A 126 -21.17 -5.92 10.15
CA ALA A 126 -21.73 -6.04 8.80
C ALA A 126 -22.83 -5.01 8.55
N VAL A 127 -23.06 -4.67 7.29
CA VAL A 127 -24.03 -3.65 6.90
C VAL A 127 -25.45 -4.19 6.90
N LYS A 128 -26.38 -3.38 7.42
CA LYS A 128 -27.80 -3.43 7.08
C LYS A 128 -28.30 -2.03 6.71
N THR A 129 -29.35 -1.97 5.91
CA THR A 129 -30.08 -0.74 5.60
C THR A 129 -31.05 -0.38 6.73
N THR A 130 -31.54 0.85 6.74
CA THR A 130 -32.53 1.35 7.70
C THR A 130 -33.86 0.60 7.66
N ASP A 131 -34.25 0.05 6.50
CA ASP A 131 -35.43 -0.80 6.30
C ASP A 131 -35.20 -2.28 6.69
N GLY A 132 -33.99 -2.64 7.13
CA GLY A 132 -33.66 -3.95 7.68
C GLY A 132 -33.07 -4.96 6.70
N GLN A 133 -32.87 -4.60 5.43
CA GLN A 133 -32.17 -5.45 4.47
C GLN A 133 -30.69 -5.61 4.86
N THR A 134 -30.17 -6.84 4.85
CA THR A 134 -28.79 -7.16 5.22
C THR A 134 -27.88 -7.30 4.00
N HIS A 135 -26.64 -6.80 4.13
CA HIS A 135 -25.61 -6.85 3.09
C HIS A 135 -24.36 -7.58 3.63
N PRO A 136 -24.41 -8.92 3.74
CA PRO A 136 -23.31 -9.71 4.32
C PRO A 136 -21.98 -9.58 3.56
N ALA A 137 -22.03 -9.25 2.27
CA ALA A 137 -20.83 -9.01 1.44
C ALA A 137 -20.15 -7.66 1.73
N ILE A 138 -20.73 -6.81 2.58
CA ILE A 138 -20.17 -5.55 3.03
C ILE A 138 -19.95 -5.66 4.54
N CYS A 139 -18.77 -6.12 4.93
CA CYS A 139 -18.44 -6.38 6.34
C CYS A 139 -16.98 -6.10 6.67
N LEU A 140 -16.72 -5.77 7.93
CA LEU A 140 -15.41 -5.63 8.50
C LEU A 140 -15.13 -6.83 9.40
N LEU A 141 -14.10 -7.59 9.06
CA LEU A 141 -13.72 -8.84 9.71
C LEU A 141 -12.46 -8.64 10.54
N ARG A 142 -12.44 -9.13 11.79
CA ARG A 142 -11.19 -9.31 12.54
C ARG A 142 -10.47 -10.56 12.06
N ARG A 143 -9.14 -10.56 12.09
CA ARG A 143 -8.32 -11.74 11.72
C ARG A 143 -8.65 -13.00 12.52
N SER A 144 -9.23 -12.88 13.72
CA SER A 144 -9.66 -14.02 14.54
C SER A 144 -10.74 -14.88 13.89
N VAL A 145 -11.43 -14.41 12.83
CA VAL A 145 -12.40 -15.24 12.09
C VAL A 145 -11.74 -16.30 11.21
N LEU A 146 -10.42 -16.24 10.99
CA LEU A 146 -9.73 -17.10 10.03
C LEU A 146 -9.93 -18.60 10.34
N THR A 147 -9.90 -18.98 11.62
CA THR A 147 -10.17 -20.37 12.04
C THR A 147 -11.57 -20.81 11.64
N SER A 148 -12.59 -20.03 12.00
CA SER A 148 -13.98 -20.33 11.64
C SER A 148 -14.19 -20.34 10.12
N LEU A 149 -13.51 -19.46 9.39
CA LEU A 149 -13.57 -19.40 7.93
C LEU A 149 -13.04 -20.70 7.31
N VAL A 150 -11.86 -21.16 7.75
CA VAL A 150 -11.25 -22.42 7.28
C VAL A 150 -12.16 -23.60 7.58
N ASP A 151 -12.69 -23.70 8.81
CA ASP A 151 -13.62 -24.77 9.19
C ASP A 151 -14.85 -24.80 8.27
N HIS A 152 -15.45 -23.64 7.96
CA HIS A 152 -16.63 -23.54 7.11
C HIS A 152 -16.34 -23.95 5.65
N ILE A 153 -15.16 -23.57 5.14
CA ILE A 153 -14.67 -23.94 3.82
C ILE A 153 -14.47 -25.47 3.72
N GLU A 154 -13.84 -26.08 4.72
CA GLU A 154 -13.59 -27.53 4.77
C GLU A 154 -14.89 -28.35 4.82
N HIS A 155 -15.91 -27.84 5.50
CA HIS A 155 -17.25 -28.45 5.56
C HIS A 155 -18.12 -28.15 4.32
N LYS A 156 -17.56 -27.54 3.27
CA LYS A 156 -18.25 -27.23 2.00
C LYS A 156 -19.50 -26.36 2.19
N GLN A 157 -19.45 -25.44 3.15
CA GLN A 157 -20.51 -24.46 3.35
C GLN A 157 -20.10 -23.14 2.67
N PHE A 158 -20.84 -22.73 1.63
CA PHE A 158 -20.37 -21.71 0.67
C PHE A 158 -21.04 -20.35 0.81
N LYS A 159 -22.11 -20.26 1.61
CA LYS A 159 -22.93 -19.05 1.72
C LYS A 159 -22.35 -18.11 2.76
N LEU A 160 -21.84 -16.97 2.29
CA LEU A 160 -21.29 -15.90 3.13
C LEU A 160 -22.24 -15.47 4.24
N GLY A 161 -23.54 -15.32 3.94
CA GLY A 161 -24.54 -14.95 4.94
C GLY A 161 -24.70 -15.99 6.04
N ASP A 162 -24.72 -17.28 5.69
CA ASP A 162 -24.87 -18.37 6.67
C ASP A 162 -23.65 -18.42 7.60
N TRP A 163 -22.44 -18.31 7.05
CA TRP A 163 -21.20 -18.22 7.82
C TRP A 163 -21.19 -17.01 8.75
N LEU A 164 -21.49 -15.82 8.23
CA LEU A 164 -21.52 -14.60 9.03
C LEU A 164 -22.50 -14.71 10.19
N ASN A 165 -23.67 -15.31 9.99
CA ASN A 165 -24.65 -15.51 11.05
C ASN A 165 -24.12 -16.40 12.19
N THR A 166 -23.25 -17.36 11.90
CA THR A 166 -22.58 -18.17 12.96
C THR A 166 -21.68 -17.32 13.86
N LEU A 167 -21.17 -16.19 13.34
CA LEU A 167 -20.29 -15.28 14.07
C LEU A 167 -21.05 -14.23 14.90
N SER A 168 -22.38 -14.23 14.87
CA SER A 168 -23.22 -13.23 15.56
C SER A 168 -22.78 -11.79 15.27
N PRO A 169 -22.92 -11.33 14.01
CA PRO A 169 -22.32 -10.09 13.53
C PRO A 169 -22.98 -8.87 14.17
N VAL A 170 -22.20 -7.82 14.43
CA VAL A 170 -22.73 -6.51 14.81
C VAL A 170 -23.28 -5.83 13.57
N TRP A 171 -24.60 -5.70 13.48
CA TRP A 171 -25.24 -5.08 12.32
C TRP A 171 -25.29 -3.55 12.44
N VAL A 172 -24.62 -2.86 11.52
CA VAL A 172 -24.57 -1.39 11.48
C VAL A 172 -25.55 -0.88 10.43
N SER A 173 -26.46 0.00 10.85
CA SER A 173 -27.48 0.60 9.98
C SER A 173 -26.93 1.77 9.17
N PHE A 174 -27.24 1.80 7.87
CA PHE A 174 -26.91 2.89 6.98
C PHE A 174 -28.13 3.31 6.17
N ASP A 175 -28.26 4.62 5.94
CA ASP A 175 -29.24 5.20 5.02
C ASP A 175 -28.64 5.30 3.62
N ALA A 176 -28.35 4.14 3.04
CA ALA A 176 -27.78 4.01 1.70
C ALA A 176 -28.34 2.75 1.03
N PRO A 177 -28.61 2.78 -0.28
CA PRO A 177 -29.33 1.69 -0.94
C PRO A 177 -28.48 0.42 -1.14
N PHE A 178 -27.15 0.51 -1.09
CA PHE A 178 -26.19 -0.58 -1.42
C PHE A 178 -26.67 -1.46 -2.57
N ALA A 179 -27.21 -0.82 -3.62
CA ALA A 179 -27.87 -1.52 -4.71
C ALA A 179 -26.83 -2.33 -5.50
N ASN A 180 -27.00 -3.65 -5.49
CA ASN A 180 -26.17 -4.52 -6.32
C ASN A 180 -26.56 -4.32 -7.79
N LEU A 181 -25.63 -3.91 -8.63
CA LEU A 181 -25.88 -3.69 -10.06
C LEU A 181 -25.91 -5.03 -10.82
N ASN A 182 -27.11 -5.59 -10.98
CA ASN A 182 -27.36 -6.90 -11.58
C ASN A 182 -28.05 -6.84 -12.95
N SER A 183 -28.52 -5.67 -13.37
CA SER A 183 -29.28 -5.48 -14.60
C SER A 183 -28.93 -4.16 -15.32
N PRO A 184 -29.15 -4.06 -16.65
CA PRO A 184 -28.92 -2.83 -17.39
C PRO A 184 -29.71 -1.61 -16.86
N GLU A 185 -30.93 -1.82 -16.35
CA GLU A 185 -31.76 -0.75 -15.76
C GLU A 185 -31.14 -0.20 -14.47
N GLU A 186 -30.64 -1.07 -13.60
CA GLU A 186 -29.93 -0.67 -12.38
C GLU A 186 -28.64 0.08 -12.72
N LEU A 187 -27.90 -0.35 -13.74
CA LEU A 187 -26.73 0.37 -14.23
C LEU A 187 -27.09 1.76 -14.76
N ALA A 188 -28.16 1.90 -15.53
CA ALA A 188 -28.62 3.21 -16.01
C ALA A 188 -29.05 4.13 -14.85
N ALA A 189 -29.71 3.58 -13.83
CA ALA A 189 -30.09 4.34 -12.64
C ALA A 189 -28.87 4.78 -11.82
N ALA A 190 -27.85 3.91 -11.68
CA ALA A 190 -26.59 4.26 -11.02
C ALA A 190 -25.78 5.29 -11.82
N ALA A 191 -25.75 5.16 -13.15
CA ALA A 191 -25.10 6.09 -14.06
C ALA A 191 -25.64 7.52 -13.88
N ALA A 192 -26.96 7.65 -13.73
CA ALA A 192 -27.62 8.94 -13.49
C ALA A 192 -27.26 9.55 -12.12
N ARG A 193 -27.00 8.74 -11.09
CA ARG A 193 -26.64 9.21 -9.74
C ARG A 193 -25.16 9.56 -9.60
N LEU A 194 -24.27 8.75 -10.20
CA LEU A 194 -22.82 8.90 -10.11
C LEU A 194 -22.25 10.00 -11.04
N GLY A 195 -23.05 10.47 -12.01
CA GLY A 195 -22.69 11.54 -12.96
C GLY A 195 -21.57 11.14 -13.94
N ASP A 196 -21.15 12.05 -14.82
CA ASP A 196 -20.03 11.85 -15.77
C ASP A 196 -18.64 11.83 -15.07
N GLY A 197 -18.63 11.63 -13.74
CA GLY A 197 -17.41 11.51 -12.97
C GLY A 197 -16.52 10.46 -13.62
N ASN A 198 -15.33 10.85 -14.03
CA ASN A 198 -14.30 9.91 -14.39
C ASN A 198 -13.66 9.53 -13.05
N PRO A 199 -14.04 8.40 -12.38
CA PRO A 199 -13.29 7.91 -11.25
C PRO A 199 -11.83 7.96 -11.69
N PRO A 200 -10.91 8.57 -10.93
CA PRO A 200 -9.53 8.59 -11.32
C PRO A 200 -9.18 7.16 -11.65
N GLN A 201 -8.88 6.90 -12.94
CA GLN A 201 -8.36 5.61 -13.37
C GLN A 201 -7.26 5.34 -12.36
N PRO A 202 -7.42 4.32 -11.49
CA PRO A 202 -6.35 4.02 -10.56
C PRO A 202 -5.16 3.84 -11.49
N SER A 203 -4.13 4.69 -11.31
CA SER A 203 -2.92 4.53 -12.10
C SER A 203 -2.63 3.04 -12.03
N ALA A 204 -2.38 2.39 -13.17
CA ALA A 204 -2.34 0.94 -13.33
C ALA A 204 -1.37 0.18 -12.40
N ASN A 205 -0.80 0.90 -11.44
CA ASN A 205 -0.08 0.50 -10.28
C ASN A 205 -0.66 1.22 -9.05
N GLY A 206 -1.21 0.46 -8.10
CA GLY A 206 -1.58 0.89 -6.76
C GLY A 206 -0.33 1.36 -6.00
N GLY A 207 0.15 2.56 -6.34
CA GLY A 207 1.41 3.12 -5.85
C GLY A 207 2.68 2.45 -6.37
N LEU A 208 2.64 1.21 -6.88
CA LEU A 208 3.84 0.46 -7.28
C LEU A 208 4.19 0.68 -8.75
N THR A 209 4.64 1.88 -9.10
CA THR A 209 4.88 2.28 -10.50
C THR A 209 5.80 1.33 -11.30
N HIS A 210 6.57 0.46 -10.65
CA HIS A 210 7.61 -0.39 -11.25
C HIS A 210 7.19 -1.75 -11.86
N PHE A 211 5.91 -2.08 -11.98
CA PHE A 211 5.46 -3.37 -12.53
C PHE A 211 4.53 -3.20 -13.75
N ASP A 212 4.74 -4.00 -14.79
CA ASP A 212 3.98 -3.95 -16.03
C ASP A 212 2.69 -4.77 -15.94
N ALA A 213 1.89 -4.76 -17.01
CA ALA A 213 0.61 -5.47 -17.09
C ALA A 213 0.71 -7.01 -16.91
N SER A 214 1.92 -7.58 -16.94
CA SER A 214 2.19 -9.00 -16.67
C SER A 214 2.75 -9.27 -15.28
N GLY A 215 2.90 -8.23 -14.44
CA GLY A 215 3.55 -8.32 -13.12
C GLY A 215 5.07 -8.41 -13.21
N GLN A 216 5.66 -8.14 -14.37
CA GLN A 216 7.11 -8.08 -14.52
C GLN A 216 7.62 -6.69 -14.17
N ALA A 217 8.80 -6.66 -13.55
CA ALA A 217 9.51 -5.42 -13.27
C ALA A 217 9.74 -4.63 -14.56
N HIS A 218 9.21 -3.40 -14.64
CA HIS A 218 9.45 -2.49 -15.74
C HIS A 218 9.81 -1.10 -15.23
N MET A 219 10.69 -0.42 -15.97
CA MET A 219 11.02 0.97 -15.71
C MET A 219 9.95 1.86 -16.33
N VAL A 220 9.35 2.74 -15.53
CA VAL A 220 8.26 3.63 -16.00
C VAL A 220 8.77 4.70 -16.92
N GLY A 221 8.15 4.85 -18.09
CA GLY A 221 8.41 5.99 -18.97
C GLY A 221 8.18 7.33 -18.29
N VAL A 222 9.23 8.14 -18.13
CA VAL A 222 9.15 9.54 -17.65
C VAL A 222 9.23 10.57 -18.78
N GLY A 223 9.30 10.12 -20.03
CA GLY A 223 9.57 10.95 -21.21
C GLY A 223 8.61 12.11 -21.42
N ALA A 224 7.31 11.93 -21.12
CA ALA A 224 6.26 12.92 -21.30
C ALA A 224 6.06 13.88 -20.10
N LYS A 225 6.87 13.74 -19.03
CA LYS A 225 6.76 14.60 -17.85
C LYS A 225 7.64 15.83 -18.01
N ASP A 226 7.19 16.96 -17.48
CA ASP A 226 7.98 18.19 -17.47
C ASP A 226 9.21 18.08 -16.56
N GLU A 227 10.28 18.75 -16.98
CA GLU A 227 11.48 18.94 -16.18
C GLU A 227 11.25 20.04 -15.15
N THR A 228 11.46 19.71 -13.89
CA THR A 228 11.30 20.64 -12.76
C THR A 228 12.48 20.48 -11.81
N HIS A 229 12.76 21.54 -11.04
CA HIS A 229 13.72 21.45 -9.95
C HIS A 229 13.19 20.52 -8.85
N ARG A 230 13.99 19.53 -8.44
CA ARG A 230 13.61 18.48 -7.52
C ARG A 230 14.67 18.28 -6.47
N ILE A 231 14.23 18.15 -5.23
CA ILE A 231 15.09 17.99 -4.05
C ILE A 231 14.54 16.85 -3.22
N ALA A 232 15.42 16.03 -2.66
CA ALA A 232 15.07 15.08 -1.62
C ALA A 232 16.11 15.11 -0.50
N ARG A 233 15.64 15.04 0.75
CA ARG A 233 16.48 14.90 1.94
C ARG A 233 16.14 13.62 2.66
N ALA A 234 17.15 12.87 3.06
CA ALA A 234 17.03 11.64 3.81
C ALA A 234 17.94 11.67 5.03
N SER A 235 17.58 10.93 6.08
CA SER A 235 18.41 10.77 7.26
C SER A 235 18.47 9.33 7.71
N GLY A 236 19.43 9.05 8.59
CA GLY A 236 19.57 7.79 9.31
C GLY A 236 20.65 7.91 10.38
N HIS A 237 20.87 6.85 11.14
CA HIS A 237 21.94 6.84 12.13
C HIS A 237 22.63 5.48 12.22
N ILE A 238 23.85 5.48 12.78
CA ILE A 238 24.54 4.28 13.22
C ILE A 238 24.85 4.39 14.72
N SER A 239 24.39 3.43 15.50
CA SER A 239 24.69 3.31 16.94
C SER A 239 25.85 2.37 17.18
N MET A 240 26.67 2.67 18.18
CA MET A 240 27.90 1.94 18.50
C MET A 240 28.23 2.04 19.99
N GLN A 241 29.28 1.35 20.44
CA GLN A 241 29.80 1.54 21.78
C GLN A 241 30.40 2.95 21.97
N PRO A 242 30.33 3.54 23.18
CA PRO A 242 30.90 4.86 23.45
C PRO A 242 32.40 4.97 23.10
N ALA A 243 33.15 3.90 23.33
CA ALA A 243 34.57 3.83 22.97
C ALA A 243 34.80 3.92 21.46
N THR A 244 33.95 3.28 20.66
CA THR A 244 33.98 3.37 19.18
C THR A 244 33.69 4.80 18.74
N LEU A 245 32.66 5.43 19.32
CA LEU A 245 32.30 6.81 18.98
C LEU A 245 33.44 7.79 19.31
N ALA A 246 34.12 7.60 20.46
CA ALA A 246 35.26 8.41 20.84
C ALA A 246 36.41 8.32 19.83
N LEU A 247 36.65 7.16 19.21
CA LEU A 247 37.65 7.00 18.15
C LEU A 247 37.26 7.75 16.87
N ILE A 248 35.98 7.74 16.51
CA ILE A 248 35.47 8.50 15.36
C ILE A 248 35.60 10.00 15.63
N ALA A 249 35.13 10.48 16.79
CA ALA A 249 35.16 11.89 17.16
C ALA A 249 36.60 12.43 17.31
N GLY A 250 37.51 11.60 17.82
CA GLY A 250 38.91 11.97 18.01
C GLY A 250 39.73 12.02 16.73
N GLY A 251 39.23 11.48 15.60
CA GLY A 251 39.99 11.39 14.35
C GLY A 251 41.24 10.49 14.43
N THR A 252 41.41 9.74 15.52
CA THR A 252 42.59 8.92 15.83
C THR A 252 42.47 7.47 15.35
N HIS A 253 41.44 7.15 14.57
CA HIS A 253 41.24 5.80 14.07
C HIS A 253 42.37 5.39 13.11
N LYS A 254 42.89 4.16 13.24
CA LYS A 254 44.01 3.64 12.40
C LYS A 254 43.74 3.69 10.89
N LYS A 255 42.48 3.87 10.48
CA LYS A 255 42.04 3.99 9.09
C LYS A 255 41.83 5.44 8.60
N GLY A 256 42.12 6.47 9.42
CA GLY A 256 41.98 7.89 9.04
C GLY A 256 40.60 8.49 9.31
N ASP A 257 40.29 9.60 8.62
CA ASP A 257 39.02 10.34 8.75
C ASP A 257 37.82 9.50 8.29
N VAL A 258 37.18 8.84 9.26
CA VAL A 258 36.04 7.96 9.04
C VAL A 258 34.87 8.71 8.40
N LEU A 259 34.56 9.92 8.89
CA LEU A 259 33.42 10.70 8.41
C LEU A 259 33.69 11.29 7.04
N GLY A 260 34.92 11.74 6.77
CA GLY A 260 35.33 12.19 5.44
C GLY A 260 35.23 11.08 4.39
N ILE A 261 35.70 9.87 4.70
CA ILE A 261 35.58 8.71 3.80
C ILE A 261 34.11 8.32 3.59
N ALA A 262 33.32 8.28 4.66
CA ALA A 262 31.89 7.99 4.58
C ALA A 262 31.13 9.03 3.74
N ARG A 263 31.53 10.31 3.80
CA ARG A 263 30.96 11.40 2.99
C ARG A 263 31.17 11.16 1.50
N ILE A 264 32.41 10.85 1.11
CA ILE A 264 32.76 10.56 -0.29
C ILE A 264 31.99 9.33 -0.77
N ALA A 265 31.93 8.27 0.05
CA ALA A 265 31.19 7.07 -0.28
C ALA A 265 29.70 7.36 -0.51
N GLY A 266 29.05 8.15 0.34
CA GLY A 266 27.66 8.56 0.17
C GLY A 266 27.43 9.37 -1.13
N ILE A 267 28.31 10.33 -1.44
CA ILE A 267 28.23 11.12 -2.69
C ILE A 267 28.42 10.24 -3.93
N MET A 268 29.36 9.29 -3.88
CA MET A 268 29.56 8.33 -4.96
C MET A 268 28.34 7.42 -5.13
N ALA A 269 27.75 6.97 -4.03
CA ALA A 269 26.60 6.10 -4.01
C ALA A 269 25.35 6.75 -4.63
N ALA A 270 25.08 8.03 -4.32
CA ALA A 270 23.99 8.78 -4.95
C ALA A 270 24.10 8.78 -6.49
N LYS A 271 25.32 8.97 -7.03
CA LYS A 271 25.56 8.93 -8.48
C LYS A 271 25.45 7.53 -9.08
N LYS A 272 25.53 6.50 -8.24
CA LYS A 272 25.48 5.08 -8.59
C LYS A 272 24.13 4.43 -8.29
N THR A 273 23.16 5.19 -7.80
CA THR A 273 21.80 4.71 -7.55
C THR A 273 21.17 3.93 -8.71
N PRO A 274 21.22 4.38 -9.99
CA PRO A 274 20.65 3.59 -11.09
C PRO A 274 21.38 2.26 -11.35
N ASP A 275 22.64 2.13 -10.96
CA ASP A 275 23.41 0.88 -11.08
C ASP A 275 23.02 -0.12 -9.95
N LEU A 276 22.51 0.39 -8.83
CA LEU A 276 22.21 -0.38 -7.62
C LEU A 276 20.73 -0.73 -7.48
N ILE A 277 19.85 0.17 -7.89
CA ILE A 277 18.40 0.04 -7.75
C ILE A 277 17.79 -0.26 -9.13
N PRO A 278 17.38 -1.51 -9.41
CA PRO A 278 17.20 -2.02 -10.79
C PRO A 278 16.28 -1.23 -11.71
N LEU A 279 15.33 -0.45 -11.17
CA LEU A 279 14.32 0.25 -11.94
C LEU A 279 14.36 1.77 -11.75
N CYS A 280 15.42 2.28 -11.12
CA CYS A 280 15.69 3.72 -11.07
C CYS A 280 16.17 4.21 -12.44
N HIS A 281 15.77 5.43 -12.76
CA HIS A 281 16.28 6.11 -13.96
C HIS A 281 17.69 6.62 -13.69
N ALA A 282 18.51 6.72 -14.74
CA ALA A 282 19.72 7.52 -14.67
C ALA A 282 19.35 9.01 -14.58
N ILE A 283 19.71 9.65 -13.47
CA ILE A 283 19.43 11.07 -13.21
C ILE A 283 20.73 11.86 -13.20
N ALA A 284 20.76 12.97 -13.95
CA ALA A 284 21.83 13.95 -13.86
C ALA A 284 21.67 14.77 -12.56
N LEU A 285 22.34 14.33 -11.49
CA LEU A 285 22.33 15.05 -10.21
C LEU A 285 23.06 16.39 -10.37
N THR A 286 22.41 17.47 -9.92
CA THR A 286 22.99 18.82 -9.92
C THR A 286 23.76 19.09 -8.62
N ARG A 287 23.34 18.47 -7.51
CA ARG A 287 24.01 18.58 -6.21
C ARG A 287 23.74 17.34 -5.36
N VAL A 288 24.75 16.97 -4.57
CA VAL A 288 24.62 15.99 -3.48
C VAL A 288 25.38 16.51 -2.27
N THR A 289 24.76 16.49 -1.10
CA THR A 289 25.41 16.73 0.20
C THR A 289 25.19 15.52 1.09
N VAL A 290 26.17 15.24 1.96
CA VAL A 290 26.11 14.19 2.98
C VAL A 290 26.79 14.77 4.20
N ASP A 291 26.07 14.92 5.30
CA ASP A 291 26.49 15.59 6.52
C ASP A 291 26.32 14.68 7.73
N PHE A 292 27.18 14.85 8.73
CA PHE A 292 27.18 14.03 9.93
C PHE A 292 27.12 14.88 11.20
N SER A 293 26.39 14.39 12.19
CA SER A 293 26.43 14.92 13.56
C SER A 293 26.64 13.79 14.55
N ILE A 294 27.42 14.07 15.60
CA ILE A 294 27.78 13.09 16.63
C ILE A 294 26.90 13.33 17.85
N ASP A 295 26.17 12.30 18.27
CA ASP A 295 25.42 12.26 19.52
C ASP A 295 26.18 11.41 20.55
N HIS A 296 26.90 12.10 21.44
CA HIS A 296 27.63 11.48 22.54
C HIS A 296 26.73 10.85 23.60
N ALA A 297 25.52 11.38 23.80
CA ALA A 297 24.61 10.90 24.84
C ALA A 297 24.06 9.51 24.51
N THR A 298 23.74 9.27 23.23
CA THR A 298 23.20 7.98 22.76
C THR A 298 24.21 7.11 22.02
N SER A 299 25.47 7.57 21.92
CA SER A 299 26.55 6.90 21.19
C SER A 299 26.19 6.63 19.72
N ARG A 300 25.76 7.68 19.00
CA ARG A 300 25.32 7.62 17.60
C ARG A 300 26.05 8.60 16.72
N VAL A 301 26.22 8.23 15.46
CA VAL A 301 26.48 9.16 14.37
C VAL A 301 25.23 9.27 13.53
N HIS A 302 24.65 10.46 13.43
CA HIS A 302 23.57 10.77 12.52
C HIS A 302 24.14 11.15 11.17
N CYS A 303 23.46 10.74 10.10
CA CYS A 303 23.76 11.09 8.73
C CYS A 303 22.52 11.73 8.11
N GLU A 304 22.70 12.88 7.47
CA GLU A 304 21.69 13.50 6.60
C GLU A 304 22.28 13.67 5.21
N ALA A 305 21.53 13.31 4.17
CA ALA A 305 21.92 13.53 2.79
C ALA A 305 20.84 14.29 2.03
N SER A 306 21.26 15.21 1.16
CA SER A 306 20.40 15.91 0.21
C SER A 306 20.83 15.59 -1.22
N ALA A 307 19.88 15.28 -2.10
CA ALA A 307 20.09 15.13 -3.53
C ALA A 307 19.21 16.13 -4.28
N GLU A 308 19.77 16.74 -5.34
CA GLU A 308 19.08 17.73 -6.16
C GLU A 308 19.26 17.42 -7.65
N THR A 309 18.25 17.74 -8.45
CA THR A 309 18.30 17.67 -9.92
C THR A 309 17.33 18.66 -10.57
N VAL A 310 17.50 18.90 -11.86
CA VAL A 310 16.44 19.42 -12.74
C VAL A 310 16.08 18.28 -13.68
N GLY A 311 14.88 17.71 -13.51
CA GLY A 311 14.55 16.47 -14.21
C GLY A 311 13.07 16.08 -14.16
N ARG A 312 12.77 14.94 -14.77
CA ARG A 312 11.40 14.40 -14.97
C ARG A 312 10.94 13.47 -13.85
N THR A 313 11.86 13.01 -13.01
CA THR A 313 11.63 12.11 -11.89
C THR A 313 12.33 12.61 -10.63
N GLY A 314 11.83 12.20 -9.46
CA GLY A 314 12.39 12.59 -8.17
C GLY A 314 13.74 11.93 -7.87
N VAL A 315 14.37 12.39 -6.79
CA VAL A 315 15.72 12.00 -6.33
C VAL A 315 15.73 11.39 -4.92
N GLU A 316 14.58 10.86 -4.48
CA GLU A 316 14.40 10.27 -3.14
C GLU A 316 15.36 9.10 -2.91
N ILE A 317 15.52 8.27 -3.93
CA ILE A 317 16.32 7.05 -3.84
C ILE A 317 17.81 7.41 -3.82
N GLU A 318 18.23 8.45 -4.52
CA GLU A 318 19.61 8.97 -4.49
C GLU A 318 19.98 9.46 -3.09
N ALA A 319 19.09 10.21 -2.42
CA ALA A 319 19.30 10.66 -1.05
C ALA A 319 19.35 9.48 -0.06
N LEU A 320 18.41 8.54 -0.16
CA LEU A 320 18.37 7.35 0.70
C LEU A 320 19.60 6.45 0.50
N THR A 321 20.01 6.26 -0.76
CA THR A 321 21.20 5.46 -1.10
C THR A 321 22.47 6.10 -0.52
N ALA A 322 22.58 7.42 -0.59
CA ALA A 322 23.70 8.15 0.00
C ALA A 322 23.82 7.91 1.50
N VAL A 323 22.71 8.02 2.25
CA VAL A 323 22.67 7.74 3.70
C VAL A 323 23.08 6.30 3.98
N GLN A 324 22.49 5.33 3.29
CA GLN A 324 22.77 3.91 3.56
C GLN A 324 24.24 3.57 3.35
N ILE A 325 24.83 4.00 2.24
CA ILE A 325 26.23 3.68 1.94
C ILE A 325 27.19 4.48 2.81
N ALA A 326 26.87 5.72 3.19
CA ALA A 326 27.64 6.48 4.16
C ALA A 326 27.70 5.76 5.51
N LEU A 327 26.56 5.32 6.05
CA LEU A 327 26.49 4.61 7.32
C LEU A 327 27.17 3.23 7.25
N LEU A 328 27.00 2.50 6.14
CA LEU A 328 27.69 1.23 5.90
C LEU A 328 29.21 1.41 5.82
N THR A 329 29.68 2.54 5.28
CA THR A 329 31.10 2.88 5.23
C THR A 329 31.65 3.13 6.64
N ILE A 330 30.92 3.82 7.51
CA ILE A 330 31.30 3.96 8.93
C ILE A 330 31.41 2.57 9.58
N TYR A 331 30.45 1.69 9.30
CA TYR A 331 30.48 0.31 9.78
C TYR A 331 31.78 -0.40 9.34
N ASP A 332 32.10 -0.42 8.04
CA ASP A 332 33.32 -1.08 7.54
C ASP A 332 34.60 -0.50 8.16
N MET A 333 34.61 0.82 8.37
CA MET A 333 35.75 1.50 8.96
C MET A 333 35.97 1.09 10.41
N CYS A 334 34.91 0.83 11.18
CA CYS A 334 34.98 0.58 12.62
C CYS A 334 34.75 -0.88 13.05
N LYS A 335 34.33 -1.80 12.16
CA LYS A 335 33.99 -3.21 12.48
C LYS A 335 35.10 -4.03 13.14
N ALA A 336 36.35 -3.58 13.05
CA ALA A 336 37.47 -4.23 13.72
C ALA A 336 37.47 -3.95 15.24
N VAL A 337 36.93 -2.80 15.65
CA VAL A 337 36.82 -2.36 17.04
C VAL A 337 35.45 -2.77 17.61
N ASP A 338 34.40 -2.63 16.82
CA ASP A 338 33.02 -2.85 17.25
C ASP A 338 32.20 -3.53 16.16
N ARG A 339 31.86 -4.80 16.36
CA ARG A 339 31.00 -5.55 15.43
C ARG A 339 29.52 -5.40 15.75
N GLY A 340 29.18 -4.85 16.91
CA GLY A 340 27.81 -4.71 17.42
C GLY A 340 27.12 -3.43 16.96
N MET A 341 27.72 -2.66 16.05
CA MET A 341 27.12 -1.45 15.51
C MET A 341 25.80 -1.76 14.78
N VAL A 342 24.84 -0.83 14.85
CA VAL A 342 23.52 -1.00 14.23
C VAL A 342 23.19 0.24 13.42
N ILE A 343 22.87 0.05 12.14
CA ILE A 343 22.33 1.08 11.24
C ILE A 343 20.81 1.08 11.42
N GLY A 344 20.22 2.25 11.61
CA GLY A 344 18.79 2.38 11.89
C GLY A 344 18.19 3.70 11.44
N ASP A 345 16.85 3.74 11.47
CA ASP A 345 16.01 4.91 11.17
C ASP A 345 16.35 5.61 9.84
N VAL A 346 16.71 4.81 8.81
CA VAL A 346 16.95 5.34 7.47
C VAL A 346 15.61 5.69 6.84
N LYS A 347 15.36 6.98 6.59
CA LYS A 347 14.07 7.48 6.10
C LYS A 347 14.22 8.76 5.28
N LEU A 348 13.17 9.05 4.51
CA LEU A 348 13.03 10.32 3.80
C LEU A 348 12.50 11.39 4.78
N LEU A 349 13.09 12.58 4.75
CA LEU A 349 12.66 13.74 5.55
C LEU A 349 11.85 14.75 4.75
N GLU A 350 12.25 14.99 3.50
CA GLU A 350 11.66 16.01 2.65
C GLU A 350 11.77 15.58 1.19
N LYS A 351 10.74 15.89 0.41
CA LYS A 351 10.78 15.82 -1.06
C LYS A 351 10.06 17.02 -1.64
N LYS A 352 10.73 17.76 -2.51
CA LYS A 352 10.18 18.92 -3.20
C LYS A 352 10.23 18.75 -4.72
N GLY A 353 9.19 19.20 -5.39
CA GLY A 353 9.12 19.26 -6.86
C GLY A 353 8.44 18.05 -7.52
N GLY A 354 8.10 18.21 -8.79
CA GLY A 354 7.29 17.26 -9.55
C GLY A 354 5.79 17.32 -9.24
N LYS A 355 5.02 16.45 -9.92
CA LYS A 355 3.55 16.39 -9.84
C LYS A 355 3.02 16.15 -8.42
N SER A 356 3.77 15.43 -7.59
CA SER A 356 3.37 15.10 -6.20
C SER A 356 3.53 16.27 -5.22
N GLY A 357 4.06 17.42 -5.65
CA GLY A 357 4.23 18.58 -4.79
C GLY A 357 5.33 18.42 -3.73
N HIS A 358 5.21 19.19 -2.66
CA HIS A 358 6.12 19.20 -1.51
C HIS A 358 5.59 18.27 -0.42
N TRP A 359 6.45 17.38 0.07
CA TRP A 359 6.19 16.45 1.15
C TRP A 359 7.26 16.60 2.23
N MET A 360 6.86 16.54 3.49
CA MET A 360 7.75 16.48 4.65
C MET A 360 7.28 15.34 5.56
N ALA A 361 8.24 14.65 6.18
CA ALA A 361 7.95 13.67 7.22
C ALA A 361 7.39 14.35 8.48
N GLU A 362 6.45 13.69 9.17
CA GLU A 362 5.95 14.12 10.49
C GLU A 362 6.96 13.84 11.61
#